data_AF-A0A9W4KKL5-F1
#
_entry.id   AF-A0A9W4KKL5-F1
#
_cell.length_a   1.000
_cell.length_b   1.000
_cell.length_c   1.000
_cell.angle_alpha   90.00
_cell.angle_beta   90.00
_cell.angle_gamma   90.00
#
_symmetry.space_group_name_H-M   'P 1'
#
loop_
_entity.id
_entity.type
_entity.pdbx_description
1 polymer ?
#
loop_
_entity_poly.entity_id
_entity_poly.type
_entity_poly.pdbx_seq_one_letter_code
_entity_poly.pdbx_strand_id
1 'polypeptide(L)'
;MFRAASRRTSAHVAKLLQPQPKSLARSIYINRTARPTLQPQINNCKPLASPYISGTRHLTIMQKISRKYREASKGIWRKNPILMPLAIFSVVGGAFIFAYISYVELTRVGPQYHKFPPPVADALRTAVYYTEIDLNPAKAMKAYREALHIALEMGIHPYSDEILGIKLQVAMMLEKAGLVKPAIDVLERTKNETLAWVEEITAGNAAAAAEKVKQAQTQVQKTPVNVQVGTEAIQETEEDLKAMAQYEARQRDRALKKVVGIAMKLGELYSSEYIQDEKKAEAAQVAAVEICLKEMHRRQRLGLPVGSSSSGEGPDGEAWLNLTEIATALAELAATYTAKERYELAMPLYMRALDLIRAAEGTSISCKQVVLLNDVATALVGQVQLPPKTQPQQPVTAEQTVEAAQKWAQKAIEVAAHIQPPIRDEECDITCVVATYNLGELAELQKKPDVAKQRYTEAKALADGIGYEEGSVMAKEALKRLGKK
;
A
#
# COMPACT_ATOMS: atom_id res chain seq x y z
N MET A 1 4.06 -1.03 2.40
CA MET A 1 3.88 -1.96 1.25
C MET A 1 2.41 -2.27 0.94
N PHE A 2 1.62 -2.91 1.82
CA PHE A 2 0.33 -3.50 1.40
C PHE A 2 -0.88 -2.55 1.27
N ARG A 3 -0.81 -1.30 1.73
CA ARG A 3 -1.83 -0.28 1.37
C ARG A 3 -1.65 0.28 -0.05
N ALA A 4 -0.49 0.08 -0.68
CA ALA A 4 -0.23 0.54 -2.05
C ALA A 4 -0.65 -0.46 -3.12
N ALA A 5 -0.73 -1.76 -2.78
CA ALA A 5 -1.22 -2.80 -3.69
C ALA A 5 -2.72 -2.64 -4.02
N SER A 6 -3.50 -2.03 -3.13
CA SER A 6 -4.92 -1.70 -3.37
C SER A 6 -5.13 -0.55 -4.39
N ARG A 7 -4.06 0.10 -4.88
CA ARG A 7 -4.12 1.19 -5.87
C ARG A 7 -3.59 0.76 -7.25
N ARG A 8 -3.45 -0.55 -7.47
CA ARG A 8 -2.96 -1.10 -8.74
C ARG A 8 -4.02 -2.00 -9.32
N THR A 9 -5.17 -1.42 -9.63
CA THR A 9 -6.05 -1.93 -10.69
C THR A 9 -5.87 -0.99 -11.88
N SER A 10 -4.64 -0.90 -12.40
CA SER A 10 -4.41 -0.15 -13.64
C SER A 10 -5.00 -0.94 -14.80
N ALA A 11 -5.83 -0.29 -15.63
CA ALA A 11 -6.24 -0.84 -16.91
C ALA A 11 -4.98 -1.15 -17.74
N HIS A 12 -4.59 -2.42 -17.81
CA HIS A 12 -3.43 -2.84 -18.58
C HIS A 12 -3.81 -2.89 -20.06
N VAL A 13 -3.15 -2.08 -20.88
CA VAL A 13 -3.18 -2.29 -22.33
C VAL A 13 -2.20 -3.42 -22.67
N ALA A 14 -2.65 -4.36 -23.49
CA ALA A 14 -1.79 -5.40 -24.05
C ALA A 14 -0.60 -4.71 -24.75
N LYS A 15 0.62 -4.94 -24.24
CA LYS A 15 1.85 -4.41 -24.82
C LYS A 15 1.98 -4.92 -26.27
N LEU A 16 1.82 -4.03 -27.24
CA LEU A 16 2.40 -4.21 -28.57
C LEU A 16 3.92 -4.23 -28.41
N LEU A 17 4.53 -5.41 -28.57
CA LEU A 17 5.98 -5.61 -28.63
C LEU A 17 6.56 -4.77 -29.77
N GLN A 18 7.47 -3.82 -29.48
CA GLN A 18 8.55 -3.36 -30.38
C GLN A 18 9.61 -2.50 -29.61
N PRO A 19 10.83 -2.28 -30.16
CA PRO A 19 12.08 -2.25 -29.40
C PRO A 19 12.56 -0.85 -28.96
N GLN A 20 13.31 -0.86 -27.86
CA GLN A 20 14.04 0.25 -27.24
C GLN A 20 14.86 1.12 -28.23
N PRO A 21 15.03 2.41 -27.90
CA PRO A 21 16.39 2.85 -27.60
C PRO A 21 16.53 3.76 -26.36
N LYS A 22 17.74 3.64 -25.81
CA LYS A 22 18.36 4.36 -24.68
C LYS A 22 18.31 5.90 -24.82
N SER A 23 18.18 6.63 -23.70
CA SER A 23 19.31 7.30 -23.01
C SER A 23 18.99 8.64 -22.32
N LEU A 24 19.80 8.88 -21.27
CA LEU A 24 20.33 10.14 -20.73
C LEU A 24 19.54 10.96 -19.67
N ALA A 25 20.12 10.86 -18.47
CA ALA A 25 19.99 11.75 -17.33
C ALA A 25 20.36 13.21 -17.66
N ARG A 26 19.73 14.16 -16.95
CA ARG A 26 20.34 15.47 -16.68
C ARG A 26 19.91 16.03 -15.33
N SER A 27 20.89 16.21 -14.45
CA SER A 27 20.81 16.94 -13.19
C SER A 27 20.70 18.45 -13.45
N ILE A 28 19.88 19.14 -12.68
CA ILE A 28 19.85 20.61 -12.65
C ILE A 28 20.45 21.08 -11.32
N TYR A 29 21.62 21.71 -11.41
CA TYR A 29 22.24 22.51 -10.35
C TYR A 29 21.65 23.93 -10.38
N ILE A 30 21.31 24.48 -9.22
CA ILE A 30 20.95 25.90 -9.04
C ILE A 30 22.02 26.55 -8.16
N ASN A 31 22.54 27.70 -8.61
CA ASN A 31 23.58 28.48 -7.94
C ASN A 31 23.19 29.97 -7.92
N ARG A 32 23.74 30.69 -6.92
CA ARG A 32 23.73 32.16 -6.65
C ARG A 32 22.53 32.69 -5.85
N THR A 33 22.75 33.48 -4.79
CA THR A 33 23.35 34.83 -4.87
C THR A 33 24.07 35.28 -3.59
N ALA A 34 25.12 36.09 -3.79
CA ALA A 34 25.94 36.76 -2.79
C ALA A 34 25.39 38.16 -2.43
N ARG A 35 25.75 38.68 -1.24
CA ARG A 35 25.46 40.06 -0.79
C ARG A 35 26.73 40.71 -0.20
N PRO A 36 26.94 42.04 -0.37
CA PRO A 36 28.28 42.61 -0.36
C PRO A 36 28.75 43.20 0.98
N THR A 37 30.07 43.32 1.06
CA THR A 37 30.92 43.96 2.07
C THR A 37 30.95 45.49 1.91
N LEU A 38 31.06 46.21 3.03
CA LEU A 38 31.47 47.61 3.09
C LEU A 38 32.65 47.75 4.06
N GLN A 39 33.80 48.15 3.52
CA GLN A 39 34.92 48.74 4.26
C GLN A 39 34.61 50.21 4.59
N PRO A 40 35.33 50.79 5.56
CA PRO A 40 35.83 52.14 5.29
C PRO A 40 37.32 52.33 5.57
N GLN A 41 37.81 53.27 4.78
CA GLN A 41 39.15 53.76 4.55
C GLN A 41 39.64 54.64 5.70
N ILE A 42 40.93 54.54 5.97
CA ILE A 42 41.72 55.34 6.92
C ILE A 42 42.08 56.67 6.26
N ASN A 43 42.12 57.78 7.01
CA ASN A 43 43.13 58.82 6.80
C ASN A 43 43.41 59.69 8.04
N ASN A 44 44.71 59.92 8.23
CA ASN A 44 45.39 60.62 9.31
C ASN A 44 45.37 62.15 9.17
N CYS A 45 45.36 62.88 10.29
CA CYS A 45 46.21 64.07 10.52
C CYS A 45 46.32 64.39 12.03
N LYS A 46 47.51 64.86 12.44
CA LYS A 46 47.98 65.11 13.83
C LYS A 46 47.68 66.58 14.28
N PRO A 47 48.23 67.07 15.42
CA PRO A 47 47.59 67.11 16.73
C PRO A 47 47.40 68.55 17.23
N LEU A 48 46.70 68.78 18.36
CA LEU A 48 47.07 69.80 19.37
C LEU A 48 46.12 69.77 20.58
N ALA A 49 46.75 69.75 21.76
CA ALA A 49 46.33 70.22 23.08
C ALA A 49 45.00 69.74 23.71
N SER A 50 45.16 69.03 24.83
CA SER A 50 44.16 68.69 25.84
C SER A 50 43.55 69.96 26.49
N PRO A 51 42.30 69.90 26.96
CA PRO A 51 42.11 69.58 28.38
C PRO A 51 40.95 68.60 28.68
N TYR A 52 41.17 67.75 29.68
CA TYR A 52 40.19 67.09 30.58
C TYR A 52 38.90 66.50 29.98
N ILE A 53 38.91 65.18 29.74
CA ILE A 53 37.72 64.36 29.49
C ILE A 53 37.29 63.70 30.80
N SER A 54 36.07 64.00 31.27
CA SER A 54 35.35 63.18 32.24
C SER A 54 34.93 61.87 31.58
N GLY A 55 35.38 60.74 32.11
CA GLY A 55 35.07 59.42 31.55
C GLY A 55 33.59 59.05 31.65
N THR A 56 32.93 58.88 30.51
CA THR A 56 31.60 58.25 30.43
C THR A 56 31.75 56.72 30.44
N ARG A 57 31.27 56.05 31.49
CA ARG A 57 31.23 54.58 31.57
C ARG A 57 30.27 54.02 30.50
N HIS A 58 30.78 53.23 29.56
CA HIS A 58 29.94 52.55 28.56
C HIS A 58 29.21 51.35 29.21
N LEU A 59 27.87 51.39 29.22
CA LEU A 59 27.02 50.28 29.68
C LEU A 59 27.18 49.05 28.78
N THR A 60 27.17 47.85 29.38
CA THR A 60 27.19 46.58 28.63
C THR A 60 25.90 46.37 27.83
N ILE A 61 25.95 45.53 26.79
CA ILE A 61 24.80 45.27 25.90
C ILE A 61 23.56 44.82 26.69
N MET A 62 23.75 43.95 27.68
CA MET A 62 22.69 43.51 28.59
C MET A 62 22.12 44.64 29.45
N GLN A 63 22.97 45.53 29.98
CA GLN A 63 22.52 46.71 30.74
C GLN A 63 21.78 47.73 29.86
N LYS A 64 22.17 47.88 28.59
CA LYS A 64 21.46 48.72 27.62
C LYS A 64 20.08 48.14 27.29
N ILE A 65 19.99 46.83 27.09
CA ILE A 65 18.73 46.14 26.81
C ILE A 65 17.79 46.26 28.02
N SER A 66 18.24 45.94 29.24
CA SER A 66 17.40 46.00 30.44
C SER A 66 16.87 47.40 30.71
N ARG A 67 17.70 48.43 30.51
CA ARG A 67 17.30 49.83 30.65
C ARG A 67 16.30 50.25 29.58
N LYS A 68 16.51 49.88 28.32
CA LYS A 68 15.55 50.13 27.22
C LYS A 68 14.21 49.44 27.46
N TYR A 69 14.21 48.20 27.93
CA TYR A 69 12.99 47.49 28.31
C TYR A 69 12.27 48.17 29.48
N ARG A 70 13.00 48.66 30.48
CA ARG A 70 12.43 49.36 31.65
C ARG A 70 11.88 50.74 31.31
N GLU A 71 12.50 51.44 30.36
CA GLU A 71 12.00 52.72 29.84
C GLU A 71 10.78 52.50 28.92
N ALA A 72 10.80 51.47 28.06
CA ALA A 72 9.68 51.11 27.19
C ALA A 72 8.47 50.57 27.97
N SER A 73 8.67 49.76 29.02
CA SER A 73 7.59 49.12 29.76
C SER A 73 6.69 50.12 30.50
N LYS A 74 7.29 51.17 31.08
CA LYS A 74 6.54 52.21 31.81
C LYS A 74 5.61 53.02 30.90
N GLY A 75 6.02 53.28 29.66
CA GLY A 75 5.22 54.02 28.68
C GLY A 75 4.10 53.19 28.05
N ILE A 76 4.37 51.90 27.81
CA ILE A 76 3.43 51.00 27.13
C ILE A 76 2.27 50.58 28.06
N TRP A 77 2.54 50.32 29.34
CA TRP A 77 1.51 49.96 30.33
C TRP A 77 0.46 51.05 30.56
N ARG A 78 0.85 52.33 30.45
CA ARG A 78 -0.10 53.45 30.58
C ARG A 78 -0.95 53.66 29.34
N LYS A 79 -0.41 53.39 28.15
CA LYS A 79 -1.11 53.61 26.87
C LYS A 79 -2.11 52.50 26.56
N ASN A 80 -1.80 51.26 26.92
CA ASN A 80 -2.62 50.09 26.62
C ASN A 80 -2.83 49.22 27.87
N PRO A 81 -3.58 49.71 28.88
CA PRO A 81 -3.72 49.05 30.18
C PRO A 81 -4.46 47.70 30.11
N ILE A 82 -5.29 47.49 29.08
CA ILE A 82 -6.08 46.26 28.90
C ILE A 82 -5.39 45.28 27.94
N LEU A 83 -4.82 45.79 26.84
CA LEU A 83 -4.25 44.94 25.79
C LEU A 83 -2.94 44.27 26.21
N MET A 84 -2.11 44.95 27.01
CA MET A 84 -0.81 44.42 27.46
C MET A 84 -0.91 43.21 28.39
N PRO A 85 -1.71 43.22 29.47
CA PRO A 85 -1.87 42.02 30.29
C PRO A 85 -2.46 40.87 29.46
N LEU A 86 -3.41 41.15 28.56
CA LEU A 86 -3.99 40.14 27.68
C LEU A 86 -2.94 39.51 26.74
N ALA A 87 -2.03 40.31 26.18
CA ALA A 87 -0.92 39.81 25.38
C ALA A 87 0.05 38.96 26.20
N ILE A 88 0.38 39.36 27.43
CA ILE A 88 1.25 38.58 28.33
C ILE A 88 0.57 37.26 28.70
N PHE A 89 -0.71 37.28 29.08
CA PHE A 89 -1.49 36.07 29.37
C PHE A 89 -1.59 35.14 28.15
N SER A 90 -1.72 35.69 26.94
CA SER A 90 -1.73 34.91 25.70
C SER A 90 -0.38 34.23 25.43
N VAL A 91 0.74 34.94 25.60
CA VAL A 91 2.08 34.37 25.41
C VAL A 91 2.39 33.30 26.46
N VAL A 92 2.11 33.59 27.73
CA VAL A 92 2.33 32.65 28.83
C VAL A 92 1.41 31.44 28.71
N GLY A 93 0.12 31.66 28.43
CA GLY A 93 -0.85 30.61 28.18
C GLY A 93 -0.47 29.74 26.98
N GLY A 94 0.01 30.35 25.89
CA GLY A 94 0.53 29.63 24.72
C GLY A 94 1.74 28.76 25.06
N ALA A 95 2.68 29.26 25.87
CA ALA A 95 3.83 28.48 26.32
C ALA A 95 3.41 27.29 27.21
N PHE A 96 2.45 27.48 28.12
CA PHE A 96 1.91 26.39 28.94
C PHE A 96 1.15 25.35 28.12
N ILE A 97 0.32 25.78 27.16
CA ILE A 97 -0.38 24.87 26.25
C ILE A 97 0.63 24.10 25.41
N PHE A 98 1.65 24.75 24.86
CA PHE A 98 2.69 24.08 24.09
C PHE A 98 3.48 23.06 24.93
N ALA A 99 3.82 23.41 26.17
CA ALA A 99 4.49 22.50 27.11
C ALA A 99 3.58 21.32 27.49
N TYR A 100 2.28 21.56 27.70
CA TYR A 100 1.30 20.52 27.99
C TYR A 100 1.09 19.59 26.80
N ILE A 101 0.92 20.12 25.59
CA ILE A 101 0.84 19.32 24.36
C ILE A 101 2.12 18.51 24.19
N SER A 102 3.30 19.12 24.35
CA SER A 102 4.58 18.41 24.26
C SER A 102 4.71 17.30 25.32
N TYR A 103 4.22 17.54 26.54
CA TYR A 103 4.20 16.56 27.62
C TYR A 103 3.25 15.40 27.32
N VAL A 104 2.02 15.69 26.87
CA VAL A 104 1.03 14.69 26.46
C VAL A 104 1.58 13.87 25.28
N GLU A 105 2.15 14.53 24.28
CA GLU A 105 2.77 13.88 23.12
C GLU A 105 3.88 12.92 23.55
N LEU A 106 4.77 13.32 24.46
CA LEU A 106 5.85 12.46 24.95
C LEU A 106 5.40 11.32 25.86
N THR A 107 4.41 11.54 26.73
CA THR A 107 4.07 10.59 27.81
C THR A 107 2.84 9.73 27.52
N ARG A 108 1.88 10.23 26.74
CA ARG A 108 0.63 9.55 26.42
C ARG A 108 0.63 9.03 24.99
N VAL A 109 1.15 9.83 24.04
CA VAL A 109 0.97 9.57 22.60
C VAL A 109 2.17 8.82 21.98
N GLY A 110 3.41 9.17 22.35
CA GLY A 110 4.64 8.46 21.96
C GLY A 110 4.59 6.93 22.15
N PRO A 111 4.19 6.40 23.33
CA PRO A 111 4.05 4.97 23.54
C PRO A 111 2.85 4.33 22.81
N GLN A 112 1.89 5.10 22.28
CA GLN A 112 0.74 4.59 21.53
C GLN A 112 1.01 4.42 20.03
N TYR A 113 2.00 5.11 19.45
CA TYR A 113 2.24 5.05 17.99
C TYR A 113 3.05 3.85 17.51
N HIS A 114 3.70 3.10 18.40
CA HIS A 114 4.39 1.86 18.03
C HIS A 114 4.08 0.71 18.99
N LYS A 115 3.63 -0.43 18.44
CA LYS A 115 3.39 -1.69 19.18
C LYS A 115 4.69 -2.36 19.69
N PHE A 116 5.84 -1.74 19.42
CA PHE A 116 7.15 -2.24 19.80
C PHE A 116 7.56 -1.78 21.21
N PRO A 117 8.19 -2.65 22.02
CA PRO A 117 8.88 -2.24 23.23
C PRO A 117 9.94 -1.18 22.93
N PRO A 118 10.24 -0.27 23.89
CA PRO A 118 11.25 0.77 23.71
C PRO A 118 12.60 0.31 23.11
N PRO A 119 13.23 -0.79 23.57
CA PRO A 119 14.54 -1.20 23.02
C PRO A 119 14.46 -1.65 21.55
N VAL A 120 13.34 -2.28 21.14
CA VAL A 120 13.12 -2.65 19.74
C VAL A 120 12.90 -1.41 18.89
N ALA A 121 12.12 -0.45 19.39
CA ALA A 121 11.85 0.80 18.70
C ALA A 121 13.13 1.62 18.45
N ASP A 122 14.06 1.65 19.41
CA ASP A 122 15.34 2.36 19.29
C ASP A 122 16.21 1.77 18.15
N ALA A 123 16.34 0.45 18.10
CA ALA A 123 17.04 -0.24 17.01
C ALA A 123 16.35 0.01 15.65
N LEU A 124 15.01 -0.04 15.61
CA LEU A 124 14.24 0.23 14.39
C LEU A 124 14.37 1.66 13.90
N ARG A 125 14.47 2.67 14.78
CA ARG A 125 14.71 4.07 14.34
C ARG A 125 16.03 4.17 13.58
N THR A 126 17.06 3.49 14.03
CA THR A 126 18.35 3.42 13.33
C THR A 126 18.22 2.72 11.97
N ALA A 127 17.48 1.61 11.91
CA ALA A 127 17.25 0.87 10.67
C ALA A 127 16.47 1.70 9.63
N VAL A 128 15.42 2.41 10.08
CA VAL A 128 14.59 3.28 9.24
C VAL A 128 15.40 4.49 8.76
N TYR A 129 16.24 5.09 9.60
CA TYR A 129 17.14 6.16 9.19
C TYR A 129 18.02 5.74 7.99
N TYR A 130 18.65 4.56 8.08
CA TYR A 130 19.48 4.03 6.99
C TYR A 130 18.68 3.42 5.82
N THR A 131 17.36 3.43 5.89
CA THR A 131 16.47 2.98 4.79
C THR A 131 15.88 4.17 4.02
N GLU A 132 15.46 5.21 4.74
CA GLU A 132 14.70 6.33 4.17
C GLU A 132 15.53 7.61 4.01
N ILE A 133 16.51 7.87 4.88
CA ILE A 133 17.26 9.13 4.92
C ILE A 133 18.63 8.97 4.25
N ASP A 134 19.44 8.04 4.74
CA ASP A 134 20.78 7.75 4.21
C ASP A 134 20.84 6.28 3.82
N LEU A 135 20.43 5.96 2.58
CA LEU A 135 20.26 4.59 2.13
C LEU A 135 21.59 3.81 2.20
N ASN A 136 21.73 3.03 3.27
CA ASN A 136 22.90 2.20 3.54
C ASN A 136 22.46 0.79 3.94
N PRO A 137 22.40 -0.15 2.99
CA PRO A 137 21.82 -1.46 3.23
C PRO A 137 22.61 -2.27 4.28
N ALA A 138 23.94 -2.13 4.35
CA ALA A 138 24.75 -2.85 5.32
C ALA A 138 24.45 -2.40 6.77
N LYS A 139 24.38 -1.08 7.01
CA LYS A 139 24.05 -0.54 8.32
C LYS A 139 22.58 -0.79 8.70
N ALA A 140 21.65 -0.60 7.75
CA ALA A 140 20.24 -0.89 7.95
C ALA A 140 20.02 -2.37 8.32
N MET A 141 20.64 -3.29 7.58
CA MET A 141 20.55 -4.74 7.87
C MET A 141 21.04 -5.09 9.27
N LYS A 142 22.13 -4.47 9.74
CA LYS A 142 22.65 -4.69 11.09
C LYS A 142 21.61 -4.28 12.14
N ALA A 143 21.03 -3.07 11.99
CA ALA A 143 20.03 -2.55 12.90
C ALA A 143 18.71 -3.36 12.87
N TYR A 144 18.27 -3.82 11.69
CA TYR A 144 17.10 -4.70 11.59
C TYR A 144 17.31 -6.06 12.26
N ARG A 145 18.50 -6.67 12.12
CA ARG A 145 18.83 -7.94 12.80
C ARG A 145 18.85 -7.78 14.32
N GLU A 146 19.42 -6.67 14.80
CA GLU A 146 19.41 -6.33 16.22
C GLU A 146 17.98 -6.14 16.74
N ALA A 147 17.12 -5.42 16.02
CA ALA A 147 15.72 -5.26 16.38
C ALA A 147 14.97 -6.60 16.46
N LEU A 148 15.20 -7.52 15.51
CA LEU A 148 14.61 -8.86 15.52
C LEU A 148 15.11 -9.72 16.69
N HIS A 149 16.40 -9.61 17.04
CA HIS A 149 16.98 -10.32 18.17
C HIS A 149 16.39 -9.86 19.50
N ILE A 150 16.36 -8.54 19.73
CA ILE A 150 15.77 -7.94 20.93
C ILE A 150 14.29 -8.31 21.01
N ALA A 151 13.56 -8.28 19.89
CA ALA A 151 12.15 -8.66 19.87
C ALA A 151 11.93 -10.12 20.29
N LEU A 152 12.80 -11.03 19.87
CA LEU A 152 12.78 -12.45 20.29
C LEU A 152 13.04 -12.58 21.80
N GLU A 153 14.04 -11.88 22.33
CA GLU A 153 14.37 -11.88 23.76
C GLU A 153 13.24 -11.32 24.62
N MET A 154 12.52 -10.33 24.09
CA MET A 154 11.34 -9.72 24.72
C MET A 154 10.07 -10.58 24.57
N GLY A 155 10.16 -11.78 24.00
CA GLY A 155 9.04 -12.73 23.87
C GLY A 155 7.97 -12.30 22.87
N ILE A 156 8.28 -11.41 21.91
CA ILE A 156 7.32 -11.04 20.87
C ILE A 156 7.12 -12.24 19.95
N HIS A 157 5.84 -12.56 19.67
CA HIS A 157 5.48 -13.70 18.85
C HIS A 157 6.15 -13.63 17.45
N PRO A 158 6.89 -14.67 16.98
CA PRO A 158 7.68 -14.60 15.75
C PRO A 158 6.91 -14.34 14.45
N TYR A 159 5.63 -14.70 14.43
CA TYR A 159 4.71 -14.49 13.28
C TYR A 159 3.67 -13.40 13.54
N SER A 160 3.92 -12.54 14.53
CA SER A 160 3.11 -11.34 14.74
C SER A 160 3.27 -10.34 13.59
N ASP A 161 2.31 -9.42 13.49
CA ASP A 161 2.36 -8.34 12.50
C ASP A 161 3.61 -7.48 12.63
N GLU A 162 4.08 -7.28 13.86
CA GLU A 162 5.29 -6.55 14.20
C GLU A 162 6.53 -7.19 13.58
N ILE A 163 6.74 -8.49 13.83
CA ILE A 163 7.93 -9.21 13.38
C ILE A 163 7.92 -9.44 11.88
N LEU A 164 6.78 -9.87 11.33
CA LEU A 164 6.61 -10.00 9.88
C LEU A 164 6.77 -8.62 9.21
N GLY A 165 6.27 -7.56 9.84
CA GLY A 165 6.46 -6.18 9.42
C GLY A 165 7.93 -5.80 9.29
N ILE A 166 8.77 -6.15 10.26
CA ILE A 166 10.22 -5.91 10.20
C ILE A 166 10.85 -6.69 9.03
N LYS A 167 10.52 -7.98 8.87
CA LYS A 167 11.04 -8.80 7.74
C LYS A 167 10.65 -8.22 6.37
N LEU A 168 9.43 -7.69 6.26
CA LEU A 168 8.96 -7.00 5.04
C LEU A 168 9.71 -5.68 4.80
N GLN A 169 9.98 -4.91 5.85
CA GLN A 169 10.78 -3.67 5.76
C GLN A 169 12.22 -3.96 5.32
N VAL A 170 12.81 -5.07 5.79
CA VAL A 170 14.10 -5.54 5.30
C VAL A 170 14.08 -5.80 3.80
N ALA A 171 13.07 -6.53 3.30
CA ALA A 171 12.92 -6.76 1.87
C ALA A 171 12.73 -5.45 1.08
N MET A 172 11.95 -4.49 1.62
CA MET A 172 11.77 -3.15 1.02
C MET A 172 13.10 -2.42 0.85
N MET A 173 13.90 -2.42 1.92
CA MET A 173 15.16 -1.71 1.96
C MET A 173 16.13 -2.31 0.93
N LEU A 174 16.17 -3.64 0.82
CA LEU A 174 16.97 -4.34 -0.19
C LEU A 174 16.51 -3.99 -1.62
N GLU A 175 15.20 -3.96 -1.86
CA GLU A 175 14.62 -3.53 -3.13
C GLU A 175 15.01 -2.09 -3.48
N LYS A 176 14.86 -1.14 -2.53
CA LYS A 176 15.28 0.27 -2.69
C LYS A 176 16.77 0.41 -3.00
N ALA A 177 17.60 -0.46 -2.43
CA ALA A 177 19.04 -0.50 -2.70
C ALA A 177 19.40 -1.17 -4.05
N GLY A 178 18.42 -1.59 -4.85
CA GLY A 178 18.64 -2.33 -6.10
C GLY A 178 19.06 -3.79 -5.90
N LEU A 179 19.04 -4.28 -4.66
CA LEU A 179 19.40 -5.65 -4.27
C LEU A 179 18.17 -6.57 -4.38
N VAL A 180 17.61 -6.68 -5.58
CA VAL A 180 16.35 -7.40 -5.85
C VAL A 180 16.44 -8.88 -5.49
N LYS A 181 17.55 -9.56 -5.81
CA LYS A 181 17.74 -10.99 -5.47
C LYS A 181 17.72 -11.24 -3.96
N PRO A 182 18.53 -10.54 -3.12
CA PRO A 182 18.41 -10.63 -1.67
C PRO A 182 17.01 -10.30 -1.14
N ALA A 183 16.30 -9.33 -1.74
CA ALA A 183 14.93 -9.02 -1.34
C ALA A 183 13.99 -10.22 -1.58
N ILE A 184 14.08 -10.87 -2.74
CA ILE A 184 13.35 -12.10 -3.07
C ILE A 184 13.67 -13.20 -2.06
N ASP A 185 14.94 -13.42 -1.74
CA ASP A 185 15.36 -14.47 -0.80
C ASP A 185 14.75 -14.26 0.60
N VAL A 186 14.72 -13.02 1.09
CA VAL A 186 14.08 -12.67 2.37
C VAL A 186 12.57 -12.94 2.32
N LEU A 187 11.91 -12.57 1.22
CA LEU A 187 10.48 -12.76 1.04
C LEU A 187 10.10 -14.24 0.92
N GLU A 188 10.81 -15.02 0.10
CA GLU A 188 10.63 -16.47 -0.03
C GLU A 188 10.80 -17.17 1.32
N ARG A 189 11.89 -16.87 2.04
CA ARG A 189 12.14 -17.43 3.35
C ARG A 189 11.02 -17.08 4.34
N THR A 190 10.64 -15.81 4.40
CA THR A 190 9.57 -15.35 5.30
C THR A 190 8.25 -16.02 4.99
N LYS A 191 7.89 -16.14 3.70
CA LYS A 191 6.68 -16.82 3.23
C LYS A 191 6.68 -18.29 3.66
N ASN A 192 7.76 -19.02 3.37
CA ASN A 192 7.85 -20.45 3.62
C ASN A 192 7.85 -20.78 5.12
N GLU A 193 8.60 -20.03 5.94
CA GLU A 193 8.60 -20.16 7.40
C GLU A 193 7.21 -19.89 7.99
N THR A 194 6.48 -18.90 7.44
CA THR A 194 5.16 -18.52 7.93
C THR A 194 4.09 -19.54 7.53
N LEU A 195 4.15 -20.05 6.29
CA LEU A 195 3.25 -21.10 5.84
C LEU A 195 3.42 -22.39 6.64
N ALA A 196 4.67 -22.81 6.87
CA ALA A 196 4.96 -23.99 7.70
C ALA A 196 4.33 -23.87 9.10
N TRP A 197 4.48 -22.71 9.73
CA TRP A 197 3.85 -22.45 11.04
C TRP A 197 2.32 -22.43 10.98
N VAL A 198 1.72 -21.80 9.95
CA VAL A 198 0.25 -21.82 9.77
C VAL A 198 -0.27 -23.25 9.59
N GLU A 199 0.44 -24.08 8.84
CA GLU A 199 0.10 -25.49 8.64
C GLU A 199 0.20 -26.29 9.93
N GLU A 200 1.28 -26.09 10.70
CA GLU A 200 1.49 -26.71 12.02
C GLU A 200 0.35 -26.38 12.99
N ILE A 201 0.00 -25.11 13.14
CA ILE A 201 -1.12 -24.67 13.99
C ILE A 201 -2.45 -25.24 13.49
N THR A 202 -2.66 -25.32 12.18
CA THR A 202 -3.89 -25.87 11.61
C THR A 202 -4.00 -27.37 11.86
N ALA A 203 -2.90 -28.12 11.72
CA ALA A 203 -2.84 -29.55 11.98
C ALA A 203 -2.96 -29.87 13.48
N GLY A 204 -2.25 -29.12 14.34
CA GLY A 204 -2.33 -29.26 15.80
C GLY A 204 -3.74 -29.02 16.33
N ASN A 205 -4.43 -27.98 15.83
CA ASN A 205 -5.83 -27.72 16.16
C ASN A 205 -6.77 -28.85 15.70
N ALA A 206 -6.54 -29.43 14.53
CA ALA A 206 -7.32 -30.57 14.04
C ALA A 206 -7.09 -31.85 14.87
N ALA A 207 -5.83 -32.11 15.27
CA ALA A 207 -5.48 -33.24 16.13
C ALA A 207 -6.11 -33.10 17.52
N ALA A 208 -6.02 -31.92 18.13
CA ALA A 208 -6.64 -31.63 19.42
C ALA A 208 -8.18 -31.76 19.37
N ALA A 209 -8.81 -31.32 18.27
CA ALA A 209 -10.24 -31.51 18.05
C ALA A 209 -10.63 -33.00 17.93
N ALA A 210 -9.86 -33.78 17.17
CA ALA A 210 -10.09 -35.23 17.04
C ALA A 210 -9.91 -35.97 18.37
N GLU A 211 -8.97 -35.53 19.21
CA GLU A 211 -8.74 -36.10 20.53
C GLU A 211 -9.85 -35.77 21.52
N LYS A 212 -10.37 -34.54 21.51
CA LYS A 212 -11.57 -34.15 22.28
C LYS A 212 -12.81 -34.95 21.88
N VAL A 213 -13.00 -35.23 20.58
CA VAL A 213 -14.10 -36.10 20.10
C VAL A 213 -13.94 -37.53 20.61
N LYS A 214 -12.72 -38.10 20.61
CA LYS A 214 -12.43 -39.42 21.18
C LYS A 214 -12.66 -39.47 22.69
N GLN A 215 -12.24 -38.44 23.42
CA GLN A 215 -12.44 -38.34 24.87
C GLN A 215 -13.93 -38.20 25.23
N ALA A 216 -14.69 -37.39 24.49
CA ALA A 216 -16.14 -37.28 24.67
C ALA A 216 -16.86 -38.61 24.38
N GLN A 217 -16.46 -39.35 23.35
CA GLN A 217 -16.99 -40.68 23.05
C GLN A 217 -16.64 -41.73 24.13
N THR A 218 -15.49 -41.57 24.79
CA THR A 218 -15.03 -42.47 25.86
C THR A 218 -15.68 -42.14 27.22
N GLN A 219 -15.95 -40.86 27.49
CA GLN A 219 -16.65 -40.41 28.71
C GLN A 219 -18.15 -40.77 28.71
N VAL A 220 -18.79 -40.83 27.54
CA VAL A 220 -20.19 -41.33 27.40
C VAL A 220 -20.30 -42.81 27.77
N GLN A 221 -19.20 -43.58 27.75
CA GLN A 221 -19.19 -45.01 28.10
C GLN A 221 -18.74 -45.32 29.54
N LYS A 222 -18.25 -44.33 30.30
CA LYS A 222 -17.74 -44.53 31.66
C LYS A 222 -18.13 -43.37 32.57
N THR A 223 -19.34 -43.38 33.09
CA THR A 223 -19.68 -42.60 34.28
C THR A 223 -20.21 -43.55 35.35
N PRO A 224 -19.55 -43.60 36.52
CA PRO A 224 -20.26 -43.17 37.70
C PRO A 224 -19.50 -42.12 38.52
N VAL A 225 -20.31 -41.46 39.33
CA VAL A 225 -20.12 -40.21 40.06
C VAL A 225 -19.08 -40.34 41.18
N ASN A 226 -18.17 -39.37 41.27
CA ASN A 226 -17.99 -38.48 42.43
C ASN A 226 -16.50 -38.12 42.65
N VAL A 227 -16.05 -36.97 42.13
CA VAL A 227 -14.89 -36.24 42.68
C VAL A 227 -15.16 -34.74 42.50
N GLN A 228 -15.34 -34.03 43.62
CA GLN A 228 -15.29 -32.57 43.65
C GLN A 228 -13.82 -32.14 43.65
N VAL A 229 -13.31 -31.75 42.49
CA VAL A 229 -12.03 -31.05 42.36
C VAL A 229 -12.32 -29.55 42.32
N GLY A 230 -11.53 -28.76 43.06
CA GLY A 230 -11.68 -27.31 43.20
C GLY A 230 -11.90 -26.62 41.86
N THR A 231 -13.15 -26.21 41.63
CA THR A 231 -13.68 -25.76 40.34
C THR A 231 -13.02 -24.47 39.84
N GLU A 232 -12.54 -23.63 40.75
CA GLU A 232 -12.04 -22.27 40.45
C GLU A 232 -10.65 -22.26 39.81
N ALA A 233 -9.67 -23.01 40.34
CA ALA A 233 -8.32 -23.09 39.76
C ALA A 233 -8.30 -23.81 38.40
N ILE A 234 -9.23 -24.75 38.18
CA ILE A 234 -9.40 -25.42 36.88
C ILE A 234 -10.04 -24.47 35.87
N GLN A 235 -11.01 -23.65 36.29
CA GLN A 235 -11.66 -22.65 35.45
C GLN A 235 -10.69 -21.54 35.02
N GLU A 236 -9.87 -21.01 35.92
CA GLU A 236 -8.84 -20.00 35.59
C GLU A 236 -7.84 -20.53 34.55
N THR A 237 -7.36 -21.77 34.72
CA THR A 237 -6.46 -22.39 33.73
C THR A 237 -7.13 -22.69 32.39
N GLU A 238 -8.43 -22.99 32.36
CA GLU A 238 -9.16 -23.23 31.11
C GLU A 238 -9.41 -21.92 30.33
N GLU A 239 -9.70 -20.82 31.03
CA GLU A 239 -9.85 -19.49 30.43
C GLU A 239 -8.54 -18.97 29.85
N ASP A 240 -7.41 -19.14 30.55
CA ASP A 240 -6.09 -18.77 30.05
C ASP A 240 -5.70 -19.57 28.79
N LEU A 241 -5.95 -20.88 28.79
CA LEU A 241 -5.70 -21.72 27.60
C LEU A 241 -6.59 -21.33 26.41
N LYS A 242 -7.86 -20.99 26.65
CA LYS A 242 -8.75 -20.45 25.61
C LYS A 242 -8.26 -19.11 25.08
N ALA A 243 -7.78 -18.21 25.95
CA ALA A 243 -7.26 -16.91 25.56
C ALA A 243 -5.99 -17.06 24.69
N MET A 244 -5.07 -17.96 25.06
CA MET A 244 -3.88 -18.27 24.27
C MET A 244 -4.25 -18.85 22.89
N ALA A 245 -5.17 -19.82 22.84
CA ALA A 245 -5.62 -20.41 21.57
C ALA A 245 -6.30 -19.37 20.65
N GLN A 246 -7.09 -18.46 21.22
CA GLN A 246 -7.68 -17.35 20.46
C GLN A 246 -6.61 -16.37 19.96
N TYR A 247 -5.60 -16.08 20.77
CA TYR A 247 -4.47 -15.24 20.38
C TYR A 247 -3.71 -15.86 19.20
N GLU A 248 -3.35 -17.15 19.28
CA GLU A 248 -2.68 -17.86 18.17
C GLU A 248 -3.53 -17.90 16.91
N ALA A 249 -4.84 -18.14 17.03
CA ALA A 249 -5.75 -18.11 15.89
C ALA A 249 -5.77 -16.73 15.19
N ARG A 250 -5.74 -15.63 15.98
CA ARG A 250 -5.63 -14.27 15.43
C ARG A 250 -4.28 -14.03 14.75
N GLN A 251 -3.17 -14.49 15.33
CA GLN A 251 -1.85 -14.39 14.70
C GLN A 251 -1.80 -15.19 13.40
N ARG A 252 -2.41 -16.38 13.35
CA ARG A 252 -2.51 -17.21 12.14
C ARG A 252 -3.17 -16.43 11.00
N ASP A 253 -4.31 -15.81 11.28
CA ASP A 253 -5.06 -15.05 10.28
C ASP A 253 -4.27 -13.85 9.74
N ARG A 254 -3.60 -13.11 10.64
CA ARG A 254 -2.72 -11.99 10.28
C ARG A 254 -1.52 -12.44 9.46
N ALA A 255 -0.84 -13.48 9.90
CA ALA A 255 0.32 -14.03 9.21
C ALA A 255 -0.04 -14.53 7.81
N LEU A 256 -1.18 -15.23 7.67
CA LEU A 256 -1.66 -15.72 6.38
C LEU A 256 -2.02 -14.56 5.44
N LYS A 257 -2.59 -13.47 5.96
CA LYS A 257 -2.78 -12.22 5.19
C LYS A 257 -1.45 -11.66 4.66
N LYS A 258 -0.39 -11.64 5.47
CA LYS A 258 0.94 -11.20 5.02
C LYS A 258 1.52 -12.13 3.96
N VAL A 259 1.35 -13.44 4.10
CA VAL A 259 1.81 -14.44 3.13
C VAL A 259 1.21 -14.19 1.74
N VAL A 260 -0.09 -13.91 1.65
CA VAL A 260 -0.72 -13.54 0.36
C VAL A 260 -0.05 -12.31 -0.23
N GLY A 261 0.14 -11.26 0.58
CA GLY A 261 0.84 -10.06 0.13
C GLY A 261 2.28 -10.33 -0.33
N ILE A 262 3.03 -11.17 0.39
CA ILE A 262 4.38 -11.57 0.02
C ILE A 262 4.36 -12.30 -1.33
N ALA A 263 3.42 -13.22 -1.54
CA ALA A 263 3.28 -13.96 -2.79
C ALA A 263 2.97 -13.03 -3.98
N MET A 264 2.09 -12.05 -3.80
CA MET A 264 1.85 -11.00 -4.81
C MET A 264 3.11 -10.20 -5.11
N LYS A 265 3.86 -9.77 -4.08
CA LYS A 265 5.11 -9.02 -4.25
C LYS A 265 6.19 -9.85 -4.94
N LEU A 266 6.30 -11.13 -4.64
CA LEU A 266 7.20 -12.05 -5.34
C LEU A 266 6.83 -12.13 -6.84
N GLY A 267 5.54 -12.16 -7.17
CA GLY A 267 5.06 -12.06 -8.56
C GLY A 267 5.62 -10.84 -9.30
N GLU A 268 5.51 -9.66 -8.69
CA GLU A 268 6.05 -8.40 -9.22
C GLU A 268 7.59 -8.44 -9.35
N LEU A 269 8.30 -8.93 -8.32
CA LEU A 269 9.77 -8.95 -8.35
C LEU A 269 10.32 -9.94 -9.38
N TYR A 270 9.69 -11.10 -9.54
CA TYR A 270 10.11 -12.09 -10.54
C TYR A 270 9.83 -11.62 -11.98
N SER A 271 8.73 -10.90 -12.22
CA SER A 271 8.40 -10.31 -13.54
C SER A 271 9.16 -9.00 -13.83
N SER A 272 9.88 -8.46 -12.85
CA SER A 272 10.67 -7.25 -13.04
C SER A 272 11.71 -7.39 -14.16
N GLU A 273 12.03 -6.28 -14.82
CA GLU A 273 13.04 -6.23 -15.90
C GLU A 273 14.42 -6.75 -15.47
N TYR A 274 14.71 -6.75 -14.16
CA TYR A 274 15.98 -7.24 -13.61
C TYR A 274 16.04 -8.76 -13.44
N ILE A 275 14.90 -9.41 -13.21
CA ILE A 275 14.83 -10.84 -12.88
C ILE A 275 14.29 -11.67 -14.05
N GLN A 276 13.21 -11.21 -14.70
CA GLN A 276 12.60 -11.82 -15.89
C GLN A 276 12.28 -13.32 -15.75
N ASP A 277 11.90 -13.77 -14.55
CA ASP A 277 11.47 -15.14 -14.29
C ASP A 277 9.95 -15.26 -14.31
N GLU A 278 9.39 -15.21 -15.52
CA GLU A 278 7.94 -15.24 -15.76
C GLU A 278 7.23 -16.49 -15.21
N LYS A 279 7.97 -17.60 -15.06
CA LYS A 279 7.43 -18.85 -14.52
C LYS A 279 7.25 -18.73 -13.00
N LYS A 280 8.26 -18.23 -12.29
CA LYS A 280 8.13 -17.99 -10.85
C LYS A 280 7.18 -16.85 -10.53
N ALA A 281 7.11 -15.82 -11.38
CA ALA A 281 6.15 -14.74 -11.23
C ALA A 281 4.72 -15.26 -11.19
N GLU A 282 4.37 -16.07 -12.19
CA GLU A 282 3.08 -16.73 -12.29
C GLU A 282 2.83 -17.70 -11.14
N ALA A 283 3.81 -18.55 -10.80
CA ALA A 283 3.67 -19.48 -9.68
C ALA A 283 3.40 -18.77 -8.35
N ALA A 284 4.03 -17.61 -8.13
CA ALA A 284 3.80 -16.80 -6.93
C ALA A 284 2.40 -16.17 -6.91
N GLN A 285 1.90 -15.65 -8.04
CA GLN A 285 0.54 -15.11 -8.14
C GLN A 285 -0.52 -16.21 -8.00
N VAL A 286 -0.31 -17.38 -8.61
CA VAL A 286 -1.16 -18.57 -8.43
C VAL A 286 -1.21 -18.98 -6.96
N ALA A 287 -0.07 -19.04 -6.28
CA ALA A 287 -0.03 -19.35 -4.85
C ALA A 287 -0.83 -18.33 -4.02
N ALA A 288 -0.73 -17.03 -4.33
CA ALA A 288 -1.50 -15.98 -3.66
C ALA A 288 -3.02 -16.22 -3.81
N VAL A 289 -3.48 -16.47 -5.05
CA VAL A 289 -4.90 -16.74 -5.34
C VAL A 289 -5.37 -18.02 -4.67
N GLU A 290 -4.58 -19.10 -4.72
CA GLU A 290 -4.94 -20.35 -4.06
C GLU A 290 -5.10 -20.19 -2.55
N ILE A 291 -4.17 -19.49 -1.89
CA ILE A 291 -4.25 -19.23 -0.45
C ILE A 291 -5.53 -18.45 -0.13
N CYS A 292 -5.85 -17.41 -0.92
CA CYS A 292 -7.09 -16.65 -0.79
C CYS A 292 -8.33 -17.56 -0.93
N LEU A 293 -8.41 -18.37 -1.98
CA LEU A 293 -9.59 -19.18 -2.22
C LEU A 293 -9.74 -20.30 -1.17
N LYS A 294 -8.64 -20.95 -0.78
CA LYS A 294 -8.63 -21.99 0.26
C LYS A 294 -9.07 -21.45 1.62
N GLU A 295 -8.53 -20.31 2.05
CA GLU A 295 -8.88 -19.72 3.33
C GLU A 295 -10.29 -19.10 3.32
N MET A 296 -10.72 -18.50 2.20
CA MET A 296 -12.10 -18.05 2.02
C MET A 296 -13.10 -19.22 2.17
N HIS A 297 -12.83 -20.34 1.49
CA HIS A 297 -13.67 -21.53 1.60
C HIS A 297 -13.67 -22.12 3.01
N ARG A 298 -12.49 -22.16 3.67
CA ARG A 298 -12.36 -22.60 5.07
C ARG A 298 -13.25 -21.76 5.98
N ARG A 299 -13.22 -20.43 5.84
CA ARG A 299 -14.02 -19.50 6.65
C ARG A 299 -15.51 -19.67 6.41
N GLN A 300 -15.94 -19.77 5.16
CA GLN A 300 -17.34 -20.04 4.80
C GLN A 300 -17.85 -21.33 5.46
N ARG A 301 -17.06 -22.41 5.38
CA ARG A 301 -17.42 -23.70 6.00
C ARG A 301 -17.53 -23.62 7.53
N LEU A 302 -16.73 -22.78 8.16
CA LEU A 302 -16.71 -22.59 9.61
C LEU A 302 -17.68 -21.50 10.10
N GLY A 303 -18.44 -20.86 9.20
CA GLY A 303 -19.28 -19.71 9.54
C GLY A 303 -18.49 -18.48 10.02
N LEU A 304 -17.19 -18.41 9.69
CA LEU A 304 -16.33 -17.28 10.02
C LEU A 304 -16.54 -16.13 9.01
N PRO A 305 -16.36 -14.87 9.44
CA PRO A 305 -16.51 -13.73 8.54
C PRO A 305 -15.48 -13.80 7.40
N VAL A 306 -16.01 -13.62 6.19
CA VAL A 306 -15.25 -13.35 4.96
C VAL A 306 -15.62 -11.93 4.56
N GLY A 307 -14.63 -11.06 4.29
CA GLY A 307 -14.96 -9.81 3.62
C GLY A 307 -15.43 -8.65 4.49
N SER A 308 -14.99 -8.51 5.75
CA SER A 308 -15.39 -7.33 6.54
C SER A 308 -14.99 -6.03 5.83
N SER A 309 -15.97 -5.15 5.65
CA SER A 309 -15.82 -3.80 5.08
C SER A 309 -15.12 -2.82 6.01
N SER A 310 -14.94 -3.19 7.29
CA SER A 310 -14.25 -2.36 8.26
C SER A 310 -12.75 -2.68 8.25
N SER A 311 -11.97 -1.67 7.87
CA SER A 311 -10.54 -1.54 8.20
C SER A 311 -10.33 -1.26 9.71
N GLY A 312 -11.29 -1.63 10.55
CA GLY A 312 -11.35 -1.27 11.95
C GLY A 312 -10.64 -2.31 12.81
N GLU A 313 -9.66 -1.85 13.58
CA GLU A 313 -9.24 -2.48 14.83
C GLU A 313 -10.42 -2.41 15.82
N GLY A 314 -11.44 -3.24 15.59
CA GLY A 314 -12.53 -3.46 16.54
C GLY A 314 -12.11 -4.49 17.60
N PRO A 315 -12.70 -4.48 18.80
CA PRO A 315 -12.46 -5.49 19.84
C PRO A 315 -12.78 -6.92 19.38
N ASP A 316 -13.60 -7.08 18.34
CA ASP A 316 -14.08 -8.38 17.80
C ASP A 316 -13.14 -9.03 16.78
N GLY A 317 -11.91 -8.53 16.63
CA GLY A 317 -10.88 -9.15 15.82
C GLY A 317 -10.84 -8.60 14.40
N GLU A 318 -9.62 -8.30 13.96
CA GLU A 318 -9.31 -7.87 12.61
C GLU A 318 -9.76 -8.96 11.63
N ALA A 319 -10.71 -8.64 10.76
CA ALA A 319 -11.06 -9.54 9.68
C ALA A 319 -9.81 -9.84 8.85
N TRP A 320 -9.72 -11.07 8.35
CA TRP A 320 -8.72 -11.44 7.34
C TRP A 320 -8.94 -10.63 6.04
N LEU A 321 -8.46 -11.10 4.89
CA LEU A 321 -8.62 -10.38 3.63
C LEU A 321 -10.08 -9.99 3.37
N ASN A 322 -10.29 -8.72 3.02
CA ASN A 322 -11.60 -8.26 2.56
C ASN A 322 -11.85 -8.73 1.11
N LEU A 323 -13.11 -8.68 0.65
CA LEU A 323 -13.46 -9.17 -0.70
C LEU A 323 -12.71 -8.41 -1.80
N THR A 324 -12.43 -7.12 -1.59
CA THR A 324 -11.68 -6.29 -2.53
C THR A 324 -10.22 -6.73 -2.62
N GLU A 325 -9.57 -7.05 -1.50
CA GLU A 325 -8.19 -7.57 -1.50
C GLU A 325 -8.12 -8.92 -2.22
N ILE A 326 -9.10 -9.81 -2.04
CA ILE A 326 -9.18 -11.08 -2.78
C ILE A 326 -9.41 -10.83 -4.28
N ALA A 327 -10.32 -9.92 -4.64
CA ALA A 327 -10.57 -9.55 -6.03
C ALA A 327 -9.33 -8.98 -6.71
N THR A 328 -8.53 -8.19 -5.99
CA THR A 328 -7.27 -7.63 -6.50
C THR A 328 -6.27 -8.75 -6.84
N ALA A 329 -6.12 -9.76 -5.97
CA ALA A 329 -5.24 -10.90 -6.25
C ALA A 329 -5.67 -11.70 -7.49
N LEU A 330 -6.99 -11.87 -7.69
CA LEU A 330 -7.54 -12.52 -8.87
C LEU A 330 -7.30 -11.70 -10.15
N ALA A 331 -7.57 -10.39 -10.09
CA ALA A 331 -7.38 -9.47 -11.22
C ALA A 331 -5.92 -9.39 -11.66
N GLU A 332 -4.97 -9.37 -10.72
CA GLU A 332 -3.54 -9.35 -11.02
C GLU A 332 -3.09 -10.63 -11.76
N LEU A 333 -3.54 -11.81 -11.31
CA LEU A 333 -3.25 -13.07 -11.99
C LEU A 333 -3.92 -13.11 -13.38
N ALA A 334 -5.14 -12.60 -13.48
CA ALA A 334 -5.85 -12.48 -14.75
C ALA A 334 -5.09 -11.59 -15.74
N ALA A 335 -4.56 -10.45 -15.27
CA ALA A 335 -3.74 -9.54 -16.07
C ALA A 335 -2.46 -10.23 -16.59
N THR A 336 -1.79 -11.02 -15.75
CA THR A 336 -0.66 -11.85 -16.18
C THR A 336 -1.06 -12.85 -17.28
N TYR A 337 -2.23 -13.48 -17.17
CA TYR A 337 -2.72 -14.38 -18.20
C TYR A 337 -3.10 -13.66 -19.49
N THR A 338 -3.74 -12.48 -19.40
CA THR A 338 -4.01 -11.61 -20.56
C THR A 338 -2.71 -11.21 -21.26
N ALA A 339 -1.69 -10.78 -20.52
CA ALA A 339 -0.39 -10.40 -21.08
C ALA A 339 0.35 -11.57 -21.75
N LYS A 340 0.06 -12.80 -21.33
CA LYS A 340 0.58 -14.05 -21.92
C LYS A 340 -0.37 -14.65 -22.97
N GLU A 341 -1.38 -13.91 -23.41
CA GLU A 341 -2.39 -14.31 -24.40
C GLU A 341 -3.20 -15.57 -24.03
N ARG A 342 -3.25 -15.91 -22.73
CA ARG A 342 -4.03 -17.05 -22.17
C ARG A 342 -5.39 -16.57 -21.66
N TYR A 343 -6.19 -16.04 -22.59
CA TYR A 343 -7.48 -15.39 -22.27
C TYR A 343 -8.48 -16.35 -21.61
N GLU A 344 -8.42 -17.64 -21.93
CA GLU A 344 -9.24 -18.69 -21.33
C GLU A 344 -9.00 -18.86 -19.82
N LEU A 345 -7.80 -18.56 -19.33
CA LEU A 345 -7.47 -18.56 -17.91
C LEU A 345 -7.80 -17.20 -17.25
N ALA A 346 -7.68 -16.10 -18.00
CA ALA A 346 -7.93 -14.75 -17.49
C ALA A 346 -9.42 -14.46 -17.24
N MET A 347 -10.29 -14.82 -18.19
CA MET A 347 -11.73 -14.52 -18.12
C MET A 347 -12.41 -14.97 -16.81
N PRO A 348 -12.29 -16.24 -16.36
CA PRO A 348 -12.95 -16.66 -15.13
C PRO A 348 -12.43 -15.92 -13.90
N LEU A 349 -11.17 -15.50 -13.89
CA LEU A 349 -10.58 -14.73 -12.80
C LEU A 349 -11.14 -13.29 -12.75
N TYR A 350 -11.24 -12.61 -13.89
CA TYR A 350 -11.87 -11.27 -13.95
C TYR A 350 -13.34 -11.31 -13.56
N MET A 351 -14.09 -12.29 -14.07
CA MET A 351 -15.50 -12.45 -13.70
C MET A 351 -15.67 -12.70 -12.21
N ARG A 352 -14.82 -13.57 -11.63
CA ARG A 352 -14.85 -13.81 -10.19
C ARG A 352 -14.45 -12.58 -9.38
N ALA A 353 -13.46 -11.82 -9.83
CA ALA A 353 -13.06 -10.57 -9.20
C ALA A 353 -14.21 -9.54 -9.22
N LEU A 354 -14.92 -9.42 -10.34
CA LEU A 354 -16.06 -8.51 -10.50
C LEU A 354 -17.21 -8.87 -9.55
N ASP A 355 -17.52 -10.15 -9.40
CA ASP A 355 -18.53 -10.63 -8.45
C ASP A 355 -18.16 -10.28 -7.00
N LEU A 356 -16.88 -10.44 -6.63
CA LEU A 356 -16.40 -10.10 -5.29
C LEU A 356 -16.44 -8.60 -5.01
N ILE A 357 -16.08 -7.77 -6.00
CA ILE A 357 -16.19 -6.30 -5.88
C ILE A 357 -17.65 -5.88 -5.72
N ARG A 358 -18.56 -6.42 -6.54
CA ARG A 358 -20.00 -6.14 -6.41
C ARG A 358 -20.55 -6.56 -5.06
N ALA A 359 -20.15 -7.72 -4.56
CA ALA A 359 -20.55 -8.18 -3.24
C ALA A 359 -20.00 -7.27 -2.12
N ALA A 360 -18.79 -6.73 -2.28
CA ALA A 360 -18.18 -5.80 -1.32
C ALA A 360 -18.87 -4.43 -1.31
N GLU A 361 -19.25 -3.94 -2.49
CA GLU A 361 -19.82 -2.60 -2.71
C GLU A 361 -21.34 -2.56 -2.50
N GLY A 362 -22.01 -3.72 -2.56
CA GLY A 362 -23.47 -3.82 -2.42
C GLY A 362 -24.19 -3.04 -3.51
N THR A 363 -24.87 -1.97 -3.13
CA THR A 363 -25.58 -1.06 -4.07
C THR A 363 -24.71 0.08 -4.58
N SER A 364 -23.51 0.27 -4.02
CA SER A 364 -22.57 1.29 -4.49
C SER A 364 -21.82 0.81 -5.74
N ILE A 365 -21.32 1.76 -6.52
CA ILE A 365 -20.49 1.52 -7.71
C ILE A 365 -19.18 2.29 -7.58
N SER A 366 -18.08 1.67 -7.98
CA SER A 366 -16.76 2.29 -7.99
C SER A 366 -16.00 2.04 -9.29
N CYS A 367 -14.88 2.74 -9.47
CA CYS A 367 -13.99 2.58 -10.61
C CYS A 367 -13.43 1.16 -10.75
N LYS A 368 -13.37 0.38 -9.65
CA LYS A 368 -12.94 -1.03 -9.70
C LYS A 368 -13.87 -1.90 -10.54
N GLN A 369 -15.18 -1.65 -10.47
CA GLN A 369 -16.13 -2.33 -11.35
C GLN A 369 -15.88 -1.94 -12.81
N VAL A 370 -15.65 -0.66 -13.08
CA VAL A 370 -15.38 -0.14 -14.43
C VAL A 370 -14.14 -0.80 -15.05
N VAL A 371 -13.04 -0.85 -14.29
CA VAL A 371 -11.78 -1.50 -14.71
C VAL A 371 -12.04 -2.96 -15.08
N LEU A 372 -12.64 -3.75 -14.17
CA LEU A 372 -12.90 -5.17 -14.41
C LEU A 372 -13.85 -5.44 -15.59
N LEU A 373 -14.84 -4.58 -15.82
CA LEU A 373 -15.72 -4.67 -17.00
C LEU A 373 -14.93 -4.49 -18.30
N ASN A 374 -14.01 -3.53 -18.33
CA ASN A 374 -13.15 -3.31 -19.48
C ASN A 374 -12.08 -4.40 -19.63
N ASP A 375 -11.56 -4.96 -18.56
CA ASP A 375 -10.58 -6.04 -18.62
C ASP A 375 -11.18 -7.31 -19.24
N VAL A 376 -12.45 -7.61 -18.94
CA VAL A 376 -13.22 -8.66 -19.64
C VAL A 376 -13.33 -8.34 -21.13
N ALA A 377 -13.66 -7.09 -21.48
CA ALA A 377 -13.71 -6.68 -22.89
C ALA A 377 -12.36 -6.85 -23.60
N THR A 378 -11.27 -6.43 -22.95
CA THR A 378 -9.90 -6.53 -23.47
C THR A 378 -9.49 -7.99 -23.69
N ALA A 379 -9.83 -8.88 -22.75
CA ALA A 379 -9.56 -10.31 -22.89
C ALA A 379 -10.32 -10.91 -24.08
N LEU A 380 -11.58 -10.52 -24.29
CA LEU A 380 -12.38 -10.98 -25.44
C LEU A 380 -11.85 -10.43 -26.78
N VAL A 381 -11.44 -9.15 -26.82
CA VAL A 381 -10.79 -8.55 -27.98
C VAL A 381 -9.54 -9.35 -28.36
N GLY A 382 -8.66 -9.58 -27.38
CA GLY A 382 -7.43 -10.35 -27.60
C GLY A 382 -7.69 -11.78 -28.06
N GLN A 383 -8.72 -12.43 -27.52
CA GLN A 383 -9.11 -13.78 -27.93
C GLN A 383 -9.53 -13.85 -29.41
N VAL A 384 -10.28 -12.85 -29.91
CA VAL A 384 -10.70 -12.82 -31.33
C VAL A 384 -9.51 -12.54 -32.25
N GLN A 385 -8.51 -11.79 -31.78
CA GLN A 385 -7.30 -11.48 -32.54
C GLN A 385 -6.32 -12.67 -32.62
N LEU A 386 -6.45 -13.69 -31.77
CA LEU A 386 -5.62 -14.89 -31.84
C LEU A 386 -5.79 -15.64 -33.17
N PRO A 387 -4.72 -16.28 -33.70
CA PRO A 387 -4.83 -17.15 -34.87
C PRO A 387 -5.87 -18.26 -34.65
N PRO A 388 -6.68 -18.63 -35.67
CA PRO A 388 -7.76 -19.63 -35.50
C PRO A 388 -7.31 -21.00 -34.95
N LYS A 389 -6.04 -21.38 -35.17
CA LYS A 389 -5.46 -22.63 -34.65
C LYS A 389 -5.18 -22.59 -33.15
N THR A 390 -5.02 -21.40 -32.59
CA THR A 390 -4.72 -21.15 -31.17
C THR A 390 -5.98 -20.82 -30.39
N GLN A 391 -7.08 -20.49 -31.07
CA GLN A 391 -8.36 -20.26 -30.43
C GLN A 391 -8.86 -21.56 -29.80
N PRO A 392 -9.31 -21.55 -28.53
CA PRO A 392 -9.93 -22.73 -27.94
C PRO A 392 -11.16 -23.13 -28.77
N GLN A 393 -11.45 -24.43 -28.86
CA GLN A 393 -12.69 -24.92 -29.47
C GLN A 393 -13.87 -24.50 -28.59
N GLN A 394 -14.34 -23.26 -28.77
CA GLN A 394 -15.47 -22.72 -28.04
C GLN A 394 -16.75 -22.93 -28.84
N PRO A 395 -17.89 -23.14 -28.16
CA PRO A 395 -19.20 -23.26 -28.82
C PRO A 395 -19.71 -21.94 -29.42
N VAL A 396 -19.02 -20.82 -29.18
CA VAL A 396 -19.36 -19.47 -29.63
C VAL A 396 -18.54 -19.07 -30.85
N THR A 397 -19.19 -18.42 -31.82
CA THR A 397 -18.52 -17.92 -33.03
C THR A 397 -17.70 -16.66 -32.73
N ALA A 398 -16.70 -16.38 -33.57
CA ALA A 398 -15.90 -15.15 -33.46
C ALA A 398 -16.79 -13.88 -33.49
N GLU A 399 -17.86 -13.88 -34.29
CA GLU A 399 -18.81 -12.77 -34.36
C GLU A 399 -19.57 -12.57 -33.04
N GLN A 400 -20.00 -13.66 -32.40
CA GLN A 400 -20.64 -13.60 -31.08
C GLN A 400 -19.67 -13.08 -30.01
N THR A 401 -18.41 -13.49 -30.05
CA THR A 401 -17.37 -13.00 -29.12
C THR A 401 -17.10 -11.51 -29.32
N VAL A 402 -17.05 -11.04 -30.56
CA VAL A 402 -16.93 -9.60 -30.89
C VAL A 402 -18.12 -8.82 -30.34
N GLU A 403 -19.35 -9.31 -30.53
CA GLU A 403 -20.55 -8.64 -30.01
C GLU A 403 -20.54 -8.59 -28.48
N ALA A 404 -20.12 -9.68 -27.83
CA ALA A 404 -19.98 -9.73 -26.38
C ALA A 404 -18.92 -8.73 -25.88
N ALA A 405 -17.75 -8.68 -26.51
CA ALA A 405 -16.69 -7.71 -26.17
C ALA A 405 -17.19 -6.27 -26.29
N GLN A 406 -17.95 -5.96 -27.35
CA GLN A 406 -18.54 -4.65 -27.55
C GLN A 406 -19.50 -4.28 -26.41
N LYS A 407 -20.35 -5.22 -25.99
CA LYS A 407 -21.28 -5.00 -24.86
C LYS A 407 -20.54 -4.76 -23.55
N TRP A 408 -19.45 -5.49 -23.27
CA TRP A 408 -18.64 -5.27 -22.06
C TRP A 408 -17.94 -3.90 -22.07
N ALA A 409 -17.30 -3.52 -23.18
CA ALA A 409 -16.64 -2.22 -23.30
C ALA A 409 -17.64 -1.06 -23.16
N GLN A 410 -18.78 -1.16 -23.85
CA GLN A 410 -19.86 -0.17 -23.73
C GLN A 410 -20.40 -0.11 -22.30
N LYS A 411 -20.55 -1.27 -21.64
CA LYS A 411 -21.02 -1.31 -20.25
C LYS A 411 -20.04 -0.66 -19.28
N ALA A 412 -18.74 -0.82 -19.48
CA ALA A 412 -17.72 -0.14 -18.68
C ALA A 412 -17.89 1.39 -18.76
N ILE A 413 -18.03 1.94 -19.98
CA ILE A 413 -18.24 3.38 -20.20
C ILE A 413 -19.56 3.86 -19.58
N GLU A 414 -20.65 3.10 -19.75
CA GLU A 414 -21.94 3.42 -19.14
C GLU A 414 -21.87 3.46 -17.62
N VAL A 415 -21.25 2.47 -16.99
CA VAL A 415 -21.09 2.42 -15.52
C VAL A 415 -20.23 3.59 -15.06
N ALA A 416 -19.13 3.89 -15.76
CA ALA A 416 -18.27 5.03 -15.45
C ALA A 416 -19.03 6.36 -15.49
N ALA A 417 -19.97 6.55 -16.42
CA ALA A 417 -20.75 7.78 -16.53
C ALA A 417 -21.63 8.06 -15.30
N HIS A 418 -21.96 7.04 -14.50
CA HIS A 418 -22.74 7.18 -13.27
C HIS A 418 -21.87 7.45 -12.03
N ILE A 419 -20.55 7.39 -12.16
CA ILE A 419 -19.61 7.61 -11.05
C ILE A 419 -19.13 9.05 -11.08
N GLN A 420 -19.39 9.78 -9.99
CA GLN A 420 -19.02 11.18 -9.82
C GLN A 420 -17.91 11.36 -8.77
N PRO A 421 -17.14 12.46 -8.80
CA PRO A 421 -16.23 12.80 -7.71
C PRO A 421 -16.98 12.89 -6.36
N PRO A 422 -16.38 12.47 -5.24
CA PRO A 422 -14.97 12.08 -5.07
C PRO A 422 -14.68 10.59 -5.32
N ILE A 423 -15.67 9.79 -5.71
CA ILE A 423 -15.48 8.35 -5.99
C ILE A 423 -14.81 8.15 -7.33
N ARG A 424 -15.14 8.99 -8.32
CA ARG A 424 -14.46 9.00 -9.62
C ARG A 424 -13.01 9.43 -9.43
N ASP A 425 -12.10 8.57 -9.88
CA ASP A 425 -10.67 8.82 -9.95
C ASP A 425 -10.12 8.57 -11.36
N GLU A 426 -8.80 8.74 -11.49
CA GLU A 426 -8.06 8.54 -12.73
C GLU A 426 -8.23 7.13 -13.31
N GLU A 427 -8.46 6.09 -12.47
CA GLU A 427 -8.66 4.71 -12.95
C GLU A 427 -9.93 4.61 -13.81
N CYS A 428 -11.03 5.24 -13.41
CA CYS A 428 -12.24 5.35 -14.24
C CYS A 428 -11.96 6.04 -15.57
N ASP A 429 -11.23 7.16 -15.54
CA ASP A 429 -10.97 7.98 -16.73
C ASP A 429 -10.08 7.25 -17.75
N ILE A 430 -8.98 6.64 -17.28
CA ILE A 430 -8.10 5.80 -18.10
C ILE A 430 -8.90 4.63 -18.67
N THR A 431 -9.77 4.01 -17.88
CA THR A 431 -10.60 2.89 -18.36
C THR A 431 -11.56 3.31 -19.46
N CYS A 432 -12.15 4.50 -19.39
CA CYS A 432 -12.96 5.03 -20.50
C CYS A 432 -12.15 5.22 -21.79
N VAL A 433 -10.87 5.60 -21.71
CA VAL A 433 -9.97 5.67 -22.87
C VAL A 433 -9.77 4.27 -23.46
N VAL A 434 -9.41 3.29 -22.63
CA VAL A 434 -9.14 1.91 -23.08
C VAL A 434 -10.39 1.24 -23.64
N ALA A 435 -11.54 1.39 -22.98
CA ALA A 435 -12.81 0.85 -23.47
C ALA A 435 -13.21 1.46 -24.83
N THR A 436 -13.03 2.76 -25.01
CA THR A 436 -13.29 3.44 -26.29
C THR A 436 -12.31 2.97 -27.37
N TYR A 437 -11.04 2.75 -27.03
CA TYR A 437 -10.05 2.18 -27.94
C TYR A 437 -10.42 0.74 -28.37
N ASN A 438 -10.82 -0.11 -27.42
CA ASN A 438 -11.28 -1.48 -27.68
C ASN A 438 -12.49 -1.50 -28.64
N LEU A 439 -13.43 -0.56 -28.52
CA LEU A 439 -14.54 -0.40 -29.47
C LEU A 439 -14.06 -0.09 -30.90
N GLY A 440 -12.94 0.63 -31.04
CA GLY A 440 -12.28 0.86 -32.32
C GLY A 440 -11.68 -0.42 -32.92
N GLU A 441 -11.00 -1.23 -32.11
CA GLU A 441 -10.43 -2.51 -32.55
C GLU A 441 -11.53 -3.49 -33.00
N LEU A 442 -12.62 -3.56 -32.24
CA LEU A 442 -13.79 -4.37 -32.59
C LEU A 442 -14.43 -3.89 -33.90
N ALA A 443 -14.47 -2.58 -34.15
CA ALA A 443 -14.96 -2.04 -35.41
C ALA A 443 -14.03 -2.39 -36.60
N GLU A 444 -12.70 -2.44 -36.40
CA GLU A 444 -11.77 -2.97 -37.42
C GLU A 444 -12.06 -4.45 -37.73
N LEU A 445 -12.26 -5.28 -36.70
CA LEU A 445 -12.58 -6.70 -36.85
C LEU A 445 -13.91 -6.92 -37.60
N GLN A 446 -14.89 -6.04 -37.38
CA GLN A 446 -16.16 -6.03 -38.10
C GLN A 446 -16.10 -5.42 -39.51
N LYS A 447 -14.91 -5.00 -39.99
CA LYS A 447 -14.71 -4.33 -41.28
C LYS A 447 -15.51 -3.02 -41.41
N LYS A 448 -15.62 -2.26 -40.33
CA LYS A 448 -16.29 -0.94 -40.26
C LYS A 448 -15.26 0.18 -40.03
N PRO A 449 -14.46 0.56 -41.05
CA PRO A 449 -13.33 1.46 -40.88
C PRO A 449 -13.73 2.87 -40.43
N ASP A 450 -14.89 3.38 -40.86
CA ASP A 450 -15.38 4.70 -40.45
C ASP A 450 -15.70 4.76 -38.96
N VAL A 451 -16.34 3.69 -38.45
CA VAL A 451 -16.65 3.55 -37.02
C VAL A 451 -15.36 3.39 -36.22
N ALA A 452 -14.40 2.59 -36.71
CA ALA A 452 -13.10 2.44 -36.05
C ALA A 452 -12.36 3.79 -35.95
N LYS A 453 -12.30 4.55 -37.05
CA LYS A 453 -11.69 5.88 -37.08
C LYS A 453 -12.36 6.84 -36.09
N GLN A 454 -13.69 6.83 -36.02
CA GLN A 454 -14.44 7.63 -35.06
C GLN A 454 -14.05 7.27 -33.61
N ARG A 455 -14.06 5.98 -33.27
CA ARG A 455 -13.74 5.51 -31.91
C ARG A 455 -12.30 5.79 -31.51
N TYR A 456 -11.32 5.58 -32.38
CA TYR A 456 -9.93 5.93 -32.06
C TYR A 456 -9.72 7.44 -31.91
N THR A 457 -10.44 8.26 -32.67
CA THR A 457 -10.39 9.72 -32.51
C THR A 457 -10.95 10.14 -31.16
N GLU A 458 -12.07 9.54 -30.74
CA GLU A 458 -12.68 9.74 -29.42
C GLU A 458 -11.73 9.30 -28.30
N ALA A 459 -11.16 8.09 -28.39
CA ALA A 459 -10.19 7.58 -27.42
C ALA A 459 -8.98 8.51 -27.27
N LYS A 460 -8.43 9.00 -28.39
CA LYS A 460 -7.33 9.98 -28.37
C LYS A 460 -7.73 11.27 -27.67
N ALA A 461 -8.90 11.83 -27.99
CA ALA A 461 -9.38 13.06 -27.38
C ALA A 461 -9.60 12.92 -25.87
N LEU A 462 -10.14 11.78 -25.43
CA LEU A 462 -10.26 11.44 -24.01
C LEU A 462 -8.88 11.36 -23.34
N ALA A 463 -7.93 10.67 -23.96
CA ALA A 463 -6.57 10.50 -23.44
C ALA A 463 -5.85 11.84 -23.29
N ASP A 464 -5.87 12.68 -24.34
CA ASP A 464 -5.29 14.03 -24.33
C ASP A 464 -5.96 14.91 -23.25
N GLY A 465 -7.27 14.74 -23.03
CA GLY A 465 -8.03 15.52 -22.04
C GLY A 465 -7.66 15.22 -20.59
N ILE A 466 -7.16 14.02 -20.31
CA ILE A 466 -6.75 13.59 -18.96
C ILE A 466 -5.22 13.54 -18.78
N GLY A 467 -4.45 13.84 -19.82
CA GLY A 467 -2.98 13.71 -19.79
C GLY A 467 -2.48 12.26 -19.74
N TYR A 468 -3.21 11.34 -20.38
CA TYR A 468 -2.80 9.94 -20.49
C TYR A 468 -2.04 9.68 -21.80
N GLU A 469 -0.72 9.84 -21.72
CA GLU A 469 0.17 9.97 -22.87
C GLU A 469 0.27 8.65 -23.66
N GLU A 470 0.37 7.53 -22.95
CA GLU A 470 0.37 6.20 -23.56
C GLU A 470 -0.93 6.00 -24.38
N GLY A 471 -2.08 6.35 -23.80
CA GLY A 471 -3.38 6.26 -24.47
C GLY A 471 -3.45 7.08 -25.76
N SER A 472 -2.92 8.30 -25.74
CA SER A 472 -2.86 9.17 -26.91
C SER A 472 -1.98 8.59 -28.02
N VAL A 473 -0.80 8.07 -27.66
CA VAL A 473 0.13 7.43 -28.60
C VAL A 473 -0.52 6.20 -29.25
N MET A 474 -1.12 5.31 -28.45
CA MET A 474 -1.78 4.10 -28.96
C MET A 474 -2.91 4.42 -29.93
N ALA A 475 -3.79 5.35 -29.58
CA ALA A 475 -4.89 5.77 -30.47
C ALA A 475 -4.38 6.42 -31.76
N LYS A 476 -3.30 7.22 -31.69
CA LYS A 476 -2.66 7.83 -32.86
C LYS A 476 -2.04 6.79 -33.81
N GLU A 477 -1.42 5.75 -33.27
CA GLU A 477 -0.88 4.65 -34.07
C GLU A 477 -1.98 3.86 -34.79
N ALA A 478 -3.08 3.58 -34.10
CA ALA A 478 -4.25 2.92 -34.69
C ALA A 478 -4.87 3.74 -35.84
N LEU A 479 -5.04 5.06 -35.65
CA LEU A 479 -5.49 5.97 -36.71
C LEU A 479 -4.55 5.98 -37.93
N LYS A 480 -3.23 5.97 -37.69
CA LYS A 480 -2.22 5.90 -38.76
C LYS A 480 -2.28 4.57 -39.52
N ARG A 481 -2.58 3.46 -38.83
CA ARG A 481 -2.76 2.14 -39.44
C ARG A 481 -4.00 2.08 -40.33
N LEU A 482 -5.10 2.69 -39.91
CA LEU A 482 -6.32 2.79 -40.73
C LEU A 482 -6.11 3.59 -42.02
N GLY A 483 -5.36 4.70 -41.97
CA GLY A 483 -5.11 5.53 -43.15
C GLY A 483 -4.12 4.96 -44.17
N LYS A 484 -3.50 3.80 -43.87
CA LYS A 484 -2.57 3.09 -44.77
C LYS A 484 -3.22 1.90 -45.50
N LYS A 485 -4.42 1.49 -45.09
CA LYS A 485 -5.25 0.50 -45.79
C LYS A 485 -6.13 1.23 -46.79
#